data_AF-A0A916HFL8-F1
#
_entry.id   AF-A0A916HFL8-F1
#
_cell.length_a   1.000
_cell.length_b   1.000
_cell.length_c   1.000
_cell.angle_alpha   90.00
_cell.angle_beta   90.00
_cell.angle_gamma   90.00
#
_symmetry.space_group_name_H-M   'P 1'
#
loop_
_entity.id
_entity.type
_entity.pdbx_description
1 polymer ?
#
loop_
_entity_poly.entity_id
_entity_poly.type
_entity_poly.pdbx_seq_one_letter_code
_entity_poly.pdbx_strand_id
1 'polypeptide(L)'
;MTDVLSTFKDKYVEEIAQRTPLSRIVVLLAFVFLPYGVRHGEYQSVWNSLLHMRAAVIWNTDQGLLANLFLFDFAVAFGGLAAIVVLYRALMRRAFSWIADLFNLSSMAEKFSENSSVTSRQSPGAAILLAREEERSIELVRTRIRRVSAAAELSLALAASSFAASFWGNALDIGAGVTFLTAFLVLSFYSIRLFVSRLLPRESHLRGLYGGMYTPDVGSVLPTQGHP
;
A
#
# COMPACT_ATOMS: atom_id res chain seq x y z
N MET A 1 -20.99 -8.44 -13.15
CA MET A 1 -20.74 -7.57 -11.97
C MET A 1 -19.45 -7.92 -11.21
N THR A 2 -19.04 -9.19 -11.15
CA THR A 2 -17.78 -9.66 -10.51
C THR A 2 -16.49 -9.13 -11.15
N ASP A 3 -16.47 -8.87 -12.46
CA ASP A 3 -15.26 -8.43 -13.18
C ASP A 3 -14.75 -7.04 -12.76
N VAL A 4 -15.65 -6.08 -12.53
CA VAL A 4 -15.27 -4.70 -12.20
C VAL A 4 -14.62 -4.62 -10.80
N LEU A 5 -15.19 -5.34 -9.84
CA LEU A 5 -14.63 -5.39 -8.48
C LEU A 5 -13.28 -6.10 -8.45
N SER A 6 -13.12 -7.18 -9.23
CA SER A 6 -11.84 -7.88 -9.36
C SER A 6 -10.76 -6.97 -9.96
N THR A 7 -11.12 -6.15 -10.96
CA THR A 7 -10.24 -5.16 -11.58
C THR A 7 -9.79 -4.09 -10.58
N PHE A 8 -10.70 -3.57 -9.75
CA PHE A 8 -10.33 -2.58 -8.71
C PHE A 8 -9.43 -3.18 -7.63
N LYS A 9 -9.69 -4.42 -7.23
CA LYS A 9 -8.85 -5.16 -6.27
C LYS A 9 -7.44 -5.34 -6.83
N ASP A 10 -7.30 -5.76 -8.08
CA ASP A 10 -5.98 -5.99 -8.68
C ASP A 10 -5.22 -4.68 -8.88
N LYS A 11 -5.90 -3.60 -9.30
CA LYS A 11 -5.32 -2.25 -9.32
C LYS A 11 -4.83 -1.80 -7.94
N TYR A 12 -5.62 -2.03 -6.90
CA TYR A 12 -5.20 -1.69 -5.53
C TYR A 12 -3.94 -2.45 -5.13
N VAL A 13 -3.87 -3.75 -5.43
CA VAL A 13 -2.72 -4.61 -5.14
C VAL A 13 -1.47 -4.18 -5.92
N GLU A 14 -1.65 -3.77 -7.17
CA GLU A 14 -0.56 -3.25 -7.99
C GLU A 14 -0.03 -1.92 -7.44
N GLU A 15 -0.93 -1.01 -7.06
CA GLU A 15 -0.58 0.30 -6.51
C GLU A 15 0.24 0.18 -5.22
N ILE A 16 -0.11 -0.77 -4.34
CA ILE A 16 0.66 -1.05 -3.12
C ILE A 16 1.91 -1.93 -3.37
N ALA A 17 2.04 -2.54 -4.55
CA ALA A 17 3.20 -3.35 -4.92
C ALA A 17 4.36 -2.51 -5.49
N GLN A 18 4.08 -1.34 -6.06
CA GLN A 18 5.08 -0.35 -6.52
C GLN A 18 5.67 0.39 -5.30
N ARG A 19 6.78 -0.13 -4.75
CA ARG A 19 7.27 0.24 -3.42
C ARG A 19 8.60 0.98 -3.41
N THR A 20 8.80 1.74 -2.33
CA THR A 20 10.07 2.36 -1.98
C THR A 20 11.06 1.31 -1.44
N PRO A 21 12.28 1.21 -2.00
CA PRO A 21 13.28 0.20 -1.62
C PRO A 21 13.69 0.30 -0.14
N LEU A 22 13.65 1.50 0.44
CA LEU A 22 13.97 1.75 1.85
C LEU A 22 13.14 0.91 2.82
N SER A 23 11.84 0.74 2.56
CA SER A 23 10.95 -0.05 3.44
C SER A 23 11.41 -1.50 3.57
N ARG A 24 11.93 -2.09 2.48
CA ARG A 24 12.42 -3.48 2.45
C ARG A 24 13.72 -3.65 3.22
N ILE A 25 14.58 -2.64 3.21
CA ILE A 25 15.82 -2.64 4.01
C ILE A 25 15.48 -2.68 5.50
N VAL A 26 14.50 -1.88 5.94
CA VAL A 26 14.07 -1.88 7.34
C VAL A 26 13.45 -3.22 7.75
N VAL A 27 12.63 -3.82 6.88
CA VAL A 27 12.08 -5.17 7.12
C VAL A 27 13.19 -6.21 7.23
N LEU A 28 14.17 -6.19 6.34
CA LEU A 28 15.33 -7.09 6.41
C LEU A 28 16.08 -6.91 7.73
N LEU A 29 16.35 -5.68 8.14
CA LEU A 29 17.01 -5.39 9.41
C LEU A 29 16.22 -5.99 10.59
N ALA A 30 14.89 -5.84 10.62
CA ALA A 30 14.06 -6.43 11.67
C ALA A 30 14.22 -7.96 11.79
N PHE A 31 14.33 -8.66 10.66
CA PHE A 31 14.58 -10.11 10.66
C PHE A 31 16.05 -10.50 10.92
N VAL A 32 17.00 -9.59 10.69
CA VAL A 32 18.42 -9.80 11.04
C VAL A 32 18.65 -9.67 12.56
N PHE A 33 17.90 -8.80 13.25
CA PHE A 33 18.01 -8.65 14.71
C PHE A 33 17.43 -9.84 15.49
N LEU A 34 16.51 -10.60 14.90
CA LEU A 34 15.94 -11.81 15.48
C LEU A 34 17.00 -12.86 15.88
N PRO A 35 17.82 -13.41 14.95
CA PRO A 35 18.83 -14.39 15.29
C PRO A 35 19.93 -13.83 16.19
N TYR A 36 20.23 -12.53 16.11
CA TYR A 36 21.16 -11.87 17.03
C TYR A 36 20.65 -11.94 18.48
N GLY A 37 19.39 -11.55 18.73
CA GLY A 37 18.77 -11.63 20.05
C GLY A 37 18.70 -13.07 20.59
N VAL A 38 18.43 -14.05 19.72
CA VAL A 38 18.40 -15.47 20.10
C VAL A 38 19.77 -16.00 20.50
N ARG A 39 20.84 -15.66 19.75
CA ARG A 39 22.18 -16.17 20.01
C ARG A 39 22.87 -15.51 21.20
N HIS A 40 22.59 -14.23 21.43
CA HIS A 40 23.29 -13.46 22.46
C HIS A 40 22.61 -13.52 23.83
N GLY A 41 21.48 -14.22 23.98
CA GLY A 41 21.03 -14.98 25.16
C GLY A 41 20.85 -14.28 26.52
N GLU A 42 21.54 -13.19 26.80
CA GLU A 42 21.48 -12.42 28.05
C GLU A 42 20.11 -11.75 28.21
N TYR A 43 19.44 -11.44 27.10
CA TYR A 43 18.10 -10.89 27.09
C TYR A 43 17.18 -11.87 26.39
N GLN A 44 16.28 -12.50 27.14
CA GLN A 44 15.22 -13.37 26.60
C GLN A 44 14.17 -12.60 25.75
N SER A 45 14.52 -11.45 25.18
CA SER A 45 13.69 -10.63 24.27
C SER A 45 14.54 -9.88 23.25
N VAL A 46 14.04 -9.85 22.01
CA VAL A 46 14.65 -9.09 20.90
C VAL A 46 14.53 -7.59 21.14
N TRP A 47 13.38 -7.12 21.63
CA TRP A 47 13.19 -5.71 21.96
C TRP A 47 14.02 -5.26 23.15
N ASN A 48 14.16 -6.11 24.17
CA ASN A 48 15.03 -5.81 25.30
C ASN A 48 16.50 -5.76 24.87
N SER A 49 16.92 -6.66 23.98
CA SER A 49 18.25 -6.63 23.36
C SER A 49 18.48 -5.33 22.57
N LEU A 50 17.50 -4.90 21.76
CA LEU A 50 17.58 -3.67 20.97
C LEU A 50 17.66 -2.41 21.85
N LEU A 51 16.91 -2.36 22.95
CA LEU A 51 16.91 -1.22 23.87
C LEU A 51 18.25 -1.04 24.60
N HIS A 52 18.95 -2.13 24.89
CA HIS A 52 20.24 -2.11 25.59
C HIS A 52 21.43 -2.13 24.63
N MET A 53 21.19 -2.24 23.33
CA MET A 53 22.25 -2.25 22.32
C MET A 53 22.83 -0.85 22.14
N ARG A 54 24.13 -0.69 22.45
CA ARG A 54 24.85 0.55 22.15
C ARG A 54 24.97 0.71 20.64
N ALA A 55 24.69 1.90 20.11
CA ALA A 55 24.81 2.19 18.68
C ALA A 55 26.21 1.86 18.10
N ALA A 56 27.27 1.99 18.90
CA ALA A 56 28.64 1.62 18.52
C ALA A 56 28.81 0.12 18.18
N VAL A 57 27.98 -0.76 18.76
CA VAL A 57 27.99 -2.21 18.49
C VAL A 57 27.37 -2.52 17.12
N ILE A 58 26.58 -1.62 16.55
CA ILE A 58 26.01 -1.81 15.21
C ILE A 58 27.09 -1.59 14.13
N TRP A 59 28.01 -0.63 14.35
CA TRP A 59 28.95 -0.17 13.34
C TRP A 59 30.38 -0.72 13.50
N ASN A 60 30.68 -1.41 14.60
CA ASN A 60 32.00 -2.01 14.78
C ASN A 60 32.19 -3.16 13.77
N THR A 61 33.13 -3.02 12.83
CA THR A 61 33.37 -4.02 11.78
C THR A 61 33.99 -5.32 12.27
N ASP A 62 34.68 -5.30 13.42
CA ASP A 62 35.41 -6.46 13.92
C ASP A 62 34.61 -7.25 14.98
N GLN A 63 33.68 -6.59 15.67
CA GLN A 63 32.90 -7.19 16.78
C GLN A 63 31.41 -6.84 16.74
N GLY A 64 30.96 -6.09 15.74
CA GLY A 64 29.59 -5.58 15.68
C GLY A 64 28.60 -6.56 15.06
N LEU A 65 27.35 -6.11 14.97
CA LEU A 65 26.22 -6.95 14.56
C LEU A 65 26.48 -7.68 13.24
N LEU A 66 27.02 -6.98 12.24
CA LEU A 66 27.28 -7.53 10.91
C LEU A 66 28.43 -8.56 10.90
N ALA A 67 29.39 -8.45 11.81
CA ALA A 67 30.51 -9.38 11.93
C ALA A 67 30.07 -10.75 12.50
N ASN A 68 28.99 -10.75 13.28
CA ASN A 68 28.44 -11.94 13.96
C ASN A 68 27.31 -12.63 13.17
N LEU A 69 26.99 -12.17 11.96
CA LEU A 69 25.98 -12.78 11.09
C LEU A 69 26.59 -13.86 10.22
N PHE A 70 26.03 -15.06 10.27
CA PHE A 70 26.32 -16.11 9.31
C PHE A 70 25.45 -15.94 8.06
N LEU A 71 25.88 -16.58 6.98
CA LEU A 71 25.11 -16.67 5.73
C LEU A 71 23.67 -17.18 5.97
N PHE A 72 23.50 -18.07 6.96
CA PHE A 72 22.19 -18.58 7.38
C PHE A 72 21.26 -17.47 7.88
N ASP A 73 21.78 -16.47 8.60
CA ASP A 73 20.95 -15.37 9.13
C ASP A 73 20.45 -14.46 8.02
N PHE A 74 21.28 -14.25 6.99
CA PHE A 74 20.85 -13.58 5.76
C PHE A 74 19.77 -14.39 5.05
N ALA A 75 19.93 -15.71 4.92
CA ALA A 75 18.91 -16.58 4.30
C ALA A 75 17.58 -16.52 5.06
N VAL A 76 17.61 -16.54 6.39
CA VAL A 76 16.42 -16.36 7.25
C VAL A 76 15.80 -14.97 7.03
N ALA A 77 16.60 -13.91 6.96
CA ALA A 77 16.10 -12.55 6.75
C ALA A 77 15.46 -12.35 5.37
N PHE A 78 16.09 -12.86 4.31
CA PHE A 78 15.54 -12.82 2.95
C PHE A 78 14.28 -13.69 2.83
N GLY A 79 14.28 -14.87 3.45
CA GLY A 79 13.10 -15.75 3.52
C GLY A 79 11.95 -15.09 4.26
N GLY A 80 12.21 -14.47 5.42
CA GLY A 80 11.24 -13.71 6.20
C GLY A 80 10.66 -12.52 5.42
N LEU A 81 11.51 -11.73 4.75
CA LEU A 81 11.06 -10.66 3.86
C LEU A 81 10.12 -11.19 2.77
N ALA A 82 10.51 -12.26 2.06
CA ALA A 82 9.69 -12.83 1.00
C ALA A 82 8.34 -13.32 1.52
N ALA A 83 8.33 -14.00 2.68
CA ALA A 83 7.12 -14.46 3.33
C ALA A 83 6.20 -13.30 3.72
N ILE A 84 6.72 -12.22 4.32
CA ILE A 84 5.94 -11.04 4.69
C ILE A 84 5.36 -10.34 3.46
N VAL A 85 6.13 -10.21 2.38
CA VAL A 85 5.64 -9.58 1.15
C VAL A 85 4.45 -10.36 0.58
N VAL A 86 4.56 -11.69 0.51
CA VAL A 86 3.48 -12.56 0.02
C VAL A 86 2.27 -12.52 0.96
N LEU A 87 2.50 -12.65 2.27
CA LEU A 87 1.46 -12.62 3.28
C LEU A 87 0.70 -11.28 3.29
N TYR A 88 1.44 -10.16 3.26
CA TYR A 88 0.86 -8.82 3.20
C TYR A 88 -0.06 -8.68 1.99
N ARG A 89 0.39 -9.09 0.80
CA ARG A 89 -0.42 -9.03 -0.43
C ARG A 89 -1.69 -9.88 -0.30
N ALA A 90 -1.58 -11.07 0.26
CA ALA A 90 -2.73 -11.95 0.48
C ALA A 90 -3.74 -11.34 1.47
N LEU A 91 -3.26 -10.75 2.58
CA LEU A 91 -4.08 -10.07 3.58
C LEU A 91 -4.77 -8.84 2.99
N MET A 92 -4.05 -7.99 2.27
CA MET A 92 -4.62 -6.80 1.66
C MET A 92 -5.66 -7.14 0.58
N ARG A 93 -5.45 -8.21 -0.20
CA ARG A 93 -6.47 -8.73 -1.13
C ARG A 93 -7.77 -9.10 -0.42
N ARG A 94 -7.68 -9.85 0.69
CA ARG A 94 -8.85 -10.27 1.46
C ARG A 94 -9.51 -9.09 2.17
N ALA A 95 -8.73 -8.22 2.79
CA ALA A 95 -9.23 -7.02 3.45
C ALA A 95 -9.96 -6.10 2.47
N PHE A 96 -9.45 -5.96 1.25
CA PHE A 96 -10.12 -5.19 0.20
C PHE A 96 -11.49 -5.78 -0.14
N SER A 97 -11.58 -7.11 -0.36
CA SER A 97 -12.86 -7.77 -0.62
C SER A 97 -13.85 -7.55 0.52
N TRP A 98 -13.42 -7.76 1.77
CA TRP A 98 -14.26 -7.54 2.95
C TRP A 98 -14.77 -6.11 3.06
N ILE A 99 -13.91 -5.12 2.84
CA ILE A 99 -14.31 -3.71 2.89
C ILE A 99 -15.19 -3.37 1.69
N ALA A 100 -14.95 -3.95 0.52
CA ALA A 100 -15.81 -3.74 -0.64
C ALA A 100 -17.23 -4.22 -0.42
N ASP A 101 -17.38 -5.38 0.22
CA ASP A 101 -18.68 -5.93 0.61
C ASP A 101 -19.34 -5.04 1.68
N LEU A 102 -18.57 -4.57 2.67
CA LEU A 102 -19.08 -3.72 3.76
C LEU A 102 -19.59 -2.34 3.28
N PHE A 103 -18.93 -1.75 2.28
CA PHE A 103 -19.24 -0.42 1.77
C PHE A 103 -20.16 -0.43 0.53
N ASN A 104 -20.70 -1.58 0.12
CA ASN A 104 -21.49 -1.72 -1.12
C ASN A 104 -20.81 -1.02 -2.30
N LEU A 105 -19.52 -1.31 -2.49
CA LEU A 105 -18.69 -0.68 -3.51
C LEU A 105 -19.23 -0.90 -4.93
N SER A 106 -20.05 -1.93 -5.15
CA SER A 106 -20.84 -2.15 -6.36
C SER A 106 -21.76 -0.96 -6.70
N SER A 107 -22.46 -0.41 -5.72
CA SER A 107 -23.36 0.74 -5.90
C SER A 107 -22.63 2.06 -6.15
N MET A 108 -21.41 2.22 -5.61
CA MET A 108 -20.56 3.37 -5.91
C MET A 108 -19.91 3.26 -7.29
N ALA A 109 -19.49 2.06 -7.69
CA ALA A 109 -18.91 1.81 -9.02
C ALA A 109 -19.88 2.17 -10.15
N GLU A 110 -21.16 1.88 -9.97
CA GLU A 110 -22.23 2.23 -10.92
C GLU A 110 -22.37 3.76 -11.05
N LYS A 111 -22.39 4.48 -9.92
CA LYS A 111 -22.38 5.96 -9.88
C LYS A 111 -21.12 6.60 -10.48
N PHE A 112 -19.96 5.96 -10.36
CA PHE A 112 -18.74 6.43 -10.99
C PHE A 112 -18.75 6.23 -12.51
N SER A 113 -19.42 5.19 -13.01
CA SER A 113 -19.61 5.02 -14.45
C SER A 113 -20.55 6.08 -15.04
N GLU A 114 -21.64 6.39 -14.35
CA GLU A 114 -22.64 7.40 -14.76
C GLU A 114 -22.07 8.83 -14.74
N ASN A 115 -21.29 9.20 -13.72
CA ASN A 115 -20.71 10.54 -13.62
C ASN A 115 -19.59 10.81 -14.63
N SER A 116 -18.96 9.76 -15.18
CA SER A 116 -17.88 9.92 -16.17
C SER A 116 -18.37 10.43 -17.53
N SER A 117 -19.67 10.26 -17.84
CA SER A 117 -20.27 10.73 -19.11
C SER A 117 -20.77 12.18 -19.10
N VAL A 118 -20.81 12.86 -17.96
CA VAL A 118 -21.53 14.14 -17.81
C VAL A 118 -20.64 15.38 -18.01
N THR A 119 -19.30 15.24 -18.03
CA THR A 119 -18.37 16.40 -18.07
C THR A 119 -17.93 16.78 -19.49
N SER A 120 -18.85 16.82 -20.47
CA SER A 120 -18.55 17.10 -21.89
C SER A 120 -18.81 18.54 -22.36
N ARG A 121 -18.84 19.55 -21.47
CA ARG A 121 -19.18 20.95 -21.82
C ARG A 121 -18.13 22.02 -21.46
N GLN A 122 -16.86 21.66 -21.33
CA GLN A 122 -15.79 22.63 -21.05
C GLN A 122 -14.90 22.89 -22.27
N SER A 123 -14.40 24.13 -22.40
CA SER A 123 -13.52 24.48 -23.53
C SER A 123 -12.23 23.62 -23.49
N PRO A 124 -11.66 23.27 -24.66
CA PRO A 124 -10.55 22.31 -24.74
C PRO A 124 -9.33 22.72 -23.89
N GLY A 125 -9.00 24.01 -23.84
CA GLY A 125 -7.90 24.53 -23.03
C GLY A 125 -8.15 24.45 -21.52
N ALA A 126 -9.39 24.68 -21.08
CA ALA A 126 -9.76 24.54 -19.67
C ALA A 126 -9.78 23.07 -19.24
N ALA A 127 -10.23 22.16 -20.12
CA ALA A 127 -10.27 20.74 -19.85
C ALA A 127 -8.86 20.13 -19.68
N ILE A 128 -7.86 20.58 -20.46
CA ILE A 128 -6.47 20.15 -20.33
C ILE A 128 -5.85 20.63 -19.02
N LEU A 129 -6.07 21.89 -18.63
CA LEU A 129 -5.55 22.42 -17.36
C LEU A 129 -6.15 21.70 -16.16
N LEU A 130 -7.46 21.46 -16.17
CA LEU A 130 -8.16 20.71 -15.13
C LEU A 130 -7.71 19.24 -15.09
N ALA A 131 -7.51 18.60 -16.24
CA ALA A 131 -6.99 17.23 -16.30
C ALA A 131 -5.57 17.14 -15.70
N ARG A 132 -4.71 18.12 -15.96
CA ARG A 132 -3.34 18.15 -15.43
C ARG A 132 -3.30 18.41 -13.91
N GLU A 133 -4.18 19.28 -13.42
CA GLU A 133 -4.33 19.51 -11.98
C GLU A 133 -4.87 18.26 -11.27
N GLU A 134 -5.86 17.61 -11.86
CA GLU A 134 -6.46 16.38 -11.35
C GLU A 134 -5.43 15.23 -11.33
N GLU A 135 -4.62 15.09 -12.39
CA GLU A 135 -3.53 14.11 -12.48
C GLU A 135 -2.49 14.31 -11.37
N ARG A 136 -2.07 15.56 -11.13
CA ARG A 136 -1.16 15.88 -10.03
C ARG A 136 -1.78 15.51 -8.68
N SER A 137 -3.07 15.75 -8.52
CA SER A 137 -3.81 15.41 -7.29
C SER A 137 -3.92 13.89 -7.08
N ILE A 138 -4.09 13.11 -8.16
CA ILE A 138 -4.12 11.65 -8.15
C ILE A 138 -2.76 11.11 -7.72
N GLU A 139 -1.67 11.64 -8.28
CA GLU A 139 -0.31 11.19 -7.94
C GLU A 139 0.03 11.46 -6.46
N LEU A 140 -0.42 12.59 -5.90
CA LEU A 140 -0.29 12.87 -4.46
C LEU A 140 -1.07 11.86 -3.59
N VAL A 141 -2.25 11.42 -4.05
CA VAL A 141 -3.02 10.38 -3.35
C VAL A 141 -2.35 9.01 -3.47
N ARG A 142 -1.84 8.64 -4.65
CA ARG A 142 -1.07 7.41 -4.88
C ARG A 142 0.15 7.32 -3.98
N THR A 143 0.99 8.35 -3.98
CA THR A 143 2.17 8.41 -3.11
C THR A 143 1.81 8.29 -1.63
N ARG A 144 0.69 8.89 -1.19
CA ARG A 144 0.19 8.74 0.18
C ARG A 144 -0.25 7.31 0.49
N ILE A 145 -1.00 6.67 -0.41
CA ILE A 145 -1.43 5.26 -0.28
C ILE A 145 -0.20 4.35 -0.18
N ARG A 146 0.80 4.55 -1.04
CA ARG A 146 2.07 3.79 -1.03
C ARG A 146 2.81 3.93 0.30
N ARG A 147 2.92 5.15 0.85
CA ARG A 147 3.58 5.39 2.15
C ARG A 147 2.84 4.70 3.30
N VAL A 148 1.51 4.83 3.35
CA VAL A 148 0.69 4.17 4.38
C VAL A 148 0.79 2.66 4.26
N SER A 149 0.75 2.12 3.04
CA SER A 149 0.90 0.70 2.78
C SER A 149 2.28 0.17 3.18
N ALA A 150 3.35 0.90 2.88
CA ALA A 150 4.70 0.55 3.31
C ALA A 150 4.83 0.56 4.85
N ALA A 151 4.20 1.53 5.53
CA ALA A 151 4.15 1.56 6.99
C ALA A 151 3.36 0.37 7.55
N ALA A 152 2.23 0.01 6.93
CA ALA A 152 1.43 -1.16 7.33
C ALA A 152 2.23 -2.46 7.18
N GLU A 153 2.93 -2.64 6.06
CA GLU A 153 3.80 -3.80 5.86
C GLU A 153 4.93 -3.86 6.89
N LEU A 154 5.56 -2.71 7.19
CA LEU A 154 6.58 -2.65 8.22
C LEU A 154 6.01 -3.04 9.58
N SER A 155 4.82 -2.54 9.93
CA SER A 155 4.13 -2.96 11.16
C SER A 155 3.83 -4.45 11.16
N LEU A 156 3.45 -5.04 10.03
CA LEU A 156 3.25 -6.49 9.92
C LEU A 156 4.55 -7.27 10.11
N ALA A 157 5.66 -6.80 9.52
CA ALA A 157 6.97 -7.39 9.69
C ALA A 157 7.43 -7.35 11.15
N LEU A 158 7.28 -6.20 11.82
CA LEU A 158 7.61 -6.03 13.23
C LEU A 158 6.71 -6.86 14.14
N ALA A 159 5.42 -7.00 13.80
CA ALA A 159 4.52 -7.89 14.53
C ALA A 159 4.97 -9.34 14.41
N ALA A 160 5.23 -9.81 13.18
CA ALA A 160 5.70 -11.16 12.93
C ALA A 160 7.04 -11.45 13.60
N SER A 161 7.98 -10.50 13.57
CA SER A 161 9.26 -10.67 14.25
C SER A 161 9.09 -10.73 15.77
N SER A 162 8.21 -9.91 16.33
CA SER A 162 7.92 -9.90 17.77
C SER A 162 7.24 -11.20 18.22
N PHE A 163 6.30 -11.73 17.42
CA PHE A 163 5.67 -13.02 17.74
C PHE A 163 6.65 -14.18 17.59
N ALA A 164 7.55 -14.14 16.59
CA ALA A 164 8.63 -15.13 16.48
C ALA A 164 9.55 -15.09 17.71
N ALA A 165 9.90 -13.89 18.19
CA ALA A 165 10.65 -13.68 19.44
C ALA A 165 9.90 -14.17 20.69
N SER A 166 8.57 -14.05 20.70
CA SER A 166 7.77 -14.46 21.86
C SER A 166 7.73 -15.95 22.12
N PHE A 167 8.17 -16.80 21.16
CA PHE A 167 8.28 -18.25 21.37
C PHE A 167 9.16 -18.59 22.58
N TRP A 168 10.09 -17.71 22.95
CA TRP A 168 10.96 -17.85 24.13
C TRP A 168 10.35 -17.32 25.44
N GLY A 169 9.04 -17.02 25.46
CA GLY A 169 8.27 -16.79 26.68
C GLY A 169 8.24 -15.35 27.21
N ASN A 170 8.57 -14.35 26.38
CA ASN A 170 8.66 -12.96 26.85
C ASN A 170 7.38 -12.15 26.62
N ALA A 171 6.79 -11.65 27.70
CA ALA A 171 5.59 -10.80 27.67
C ALA A 171 5.81 -9.47 26.92
N LEU A 172 7.04 -8.94 26.91
CA LEU A 172 7.36 -7.69 26.22
C LEU A 172 7.27 -7.87 24.70
N ASP A 173 7.79 -8.99 24.18
CA ASP A 173 7.70 -9.30 22.74
C ASP A 173 6.25 -9.57 22.30
N ILE A 174 5.44 -10.20 23.15
CA ILE A 174 4.00 -10.35 22.90
C ILE A 174 3.32 -8.98 22.84
N GLY A 175 3.56 -8.12 23.82
CA GLY A 175 2.98 -6.77 23.89
C GLY A 175 3.37 -5.90 22.68
N ALA A 176 4.64 -5.95 22.28
CA ALA A 176 5.12 -5.30 21.07
C ALA A 176 4.42 -5.87 19.82
N GLY A 177 4.33 -7.21 19.72
CA GLY A 177 3.64 -7.89 18.61
C GLY A 177 2.19 -7.47 18.46
N VAL A 178 1.43 -7.41 19.55
CA VAL A 178 0.02 -6.96 19.56
C VAL A 178 -0.09 -5.49 19.16
N THR A 179 0.81 -4.63 19.64
CA THR A 179 0.82 -3.21 19.31
C THR A 179 1.06 -2.98 17.82
N PHE A 180 2.06 -3.64 17.25
CA PHE A 180 2.36 -3.56 15.81
C PHE A 180 1.27 -4.19 14.95
N LEU A 181 0.65 -5.29 15.41
CA LEU A 181 -0.49 -5.89 14.73
C LEU A 181 -1.68 -4.92 14.67
N THR A 182 -1.96 -4.22 15.78
CA THR A 182 -3.01 -3.20 15.84
C THR A 182 -2.71 -2.05 14.87
N ALA A 183 -1.47 -1.57 14.85
CA ALA A 183 -1.03 -0.55 13.89
C ALA A 183 -1.20 -1.01 12.44
N PHE A 184 -0.83 -2.27 12.13
CA PHE A 184 -1.05 -2.86 10.81
C PHE A 184 -2.53 -2.84 10.41
N LEU A 185 -3.44 -3.25 11.29
CA LEU A 185 -4.88 -3.25 11.00
C LEU A 185 -5.40 -1.83 10.72
N VAL A 186 -5.03 -0.85 11.56
CA VAL A 186 -5.46 0.55 11.40
C VAL A 186 -4.93 1.15 10.10
N LEU A 187 -3.64 0.96 9.80
CA LEU A 187 -3.01 1.49 8.59
C LEU A 187 -3.57 0.81 7.32
N SER A 188 -3.85 -0.49 7.39
CA SER A 188 -4.46 -1.24 6.28
C SER A 188 -5.87 -0.73 5.98
N PHE A 189 -6.69 -0.55 7.02
CA PHE A 189 -8.02 0.02 6.87
C PHE A 189 -7.96 1.45 6.30
N TYR A 190 -7.05 2.28 6.81
CA TYR A 190 -6.86 3.65 6.32
C TYR A 190 -6.40 3.69 4.86
N SER A 191 -5.49 2.79 4.46
CA SER A 191 -5.02 2.66 3.07
C SER A 191 -6.16 2.31 2.12
N ILE A 192 -6.97 1.30 2.47
CA ILE A 192 -8.11 0.88 1.64
C ILE A 192 -9.15 2.01 1.57
N ARG A 193 -9.46 2.66 2.69
CA ARG A 193 -10.37 3.81 2.72
C ARG A 193 -9.89 4.95 1.83
N LEU A 194 -8.60 5.29 1.85
CA LEU A 194 -8.03 6.32 0.97
C LEU A 194 -8.16 5.95 -0.51
N PHE A 195 -7.90 4.69 -0.86
CA PHE A 195 -8.05 4.20 -2.23
C PHE A 195 -9.51 4.34 -2.71
N VAL A 196 -10.45 3.83 -1.92
CA VAL A 196 -11.88 3.80 -2.28
C VAL A 196 -12.48 5.20 -2.32
N SER A 197 -12.22 6.03 -1.31
CA SER A 197 -12.88 7.33 -1.16
C SER A 197 -12.22 8.48 -1.90
N ARG A 198 -10.94 8.35 -2.29
CA ARG A 198 -10.19 9.46 -2.90
C ARG A 198 -9.56 9.11 -4.24
N LEU A 199 -9.02 7.90 -4.42
CA LEU A 199 -8.36 7.55 -5.67
C LEU A 199 -9.37 7.19 -6.77
N LEU A 200 -10.29 6.27 -6.48
CA LEU A 200 -11.28 5.81 -7.47
C LEU A 200 -12.16 6.94 -8.05
N PRO A 201 -12.72 7.87 -7.24
CA PRO A 201 -13.54 8.96 -7.78
C PRO A 201 -12.74 9.86 -8.73
N ARG A 202 -11.50 10.16 -8.37
CA ARG A 202 -10.64 11.06 -9.16
C ARG A 202 -10.19 10.43 -10.46
N GLU A 203 -9.85 9.14 -10.45
CA GLU A 203 -9.57 8.41 -11.68
C GLU A 203 -10.79 8.34 -12.61
N SER A 204 -12.00 8.21 -12.06
CA SER A 204 -13.24 8.24 -12.86
C SER A 204 -13.50 9.61 -13.47
N HIS A 205 -13.27 10.69 -12.70
CA HIS A 205 -13.42 12.07 -13.16
C HIS A 205 -12.42 12.41 -14.27
N LEU A 206 -11.15 12.03 -14.09
CA LEU A 206 -10.10 12.22 -15.09
C LEU A 206 -10.41 11.46 -16.39
N ARG A 207 -10.93 10.23 -16.31
CA ARG A 207 -11.40 9.48 -17.49
C ARG A 207 -12.57 10.18 -18.19
N GLY A 208 -13.50 10.78 -17.45
CA GLY A 208 -14.58 11.58 -18.03
C GLY A 208 -14.08 12.83 -18.77
N LEU A 209 -13.09 13.52 -18.20
CA LEU A 209 -12.46 14.69 -18.84
C LEU A 209 -11.75 14.33 -20.16
N TYR A 210 -11.04 13.20 -20.21
CA TYR A 210 -10.39 12.72 -21.44
C TYR A 210 -11.38 12.08 -22.43
N GLY A 211 -12.42 11.40 -21.95
CA GLY A 211 -13.47 10.78 -22.77
C GLY A 211 -14.34 11.82 -23.47
N GLY A 212 -14.61 12.95 -22.83
CA GLY A 212 -15.30 14.10 -23.44
C GLY A 212 -14.47 14.85 -24.49
N MET A 213 -13.14 14.67 -24.53
CA MET A 213 -12.28 15.23 -25.58
C MET A 213 -12.25 14.40 -26.87
N TYR A 214 -12.83 13.20 -26.86
CA TYR A 214 -12.83 12.25 -28.00
C TYR A 214 -14.23 11.92 -28.54
N THR A 215 -15.26 12.69 -28.19
CA THR A 215 -16.46 12.73 -29.04
C THR A 215 -16.17 13.73 -30.16
N PRO A 216 -15.93 13.30 -31.41
CA PRO A 216 -16.04 14.24 -32.51
C PRO A 216 -17.42 14.85 -32.43
N ASP A 217 -17.46 16.18 -32.42
CA ASP A 217 -18.65 16.97 -32.64
C ASP A 217 -19.33 16.39 -33.88
N VAL A 218 -20.41 15.63 -33.70
CA VAL A 218 -21.39 15.43 -34.76
C VAL A 218 -22.16 16.74 -34.80
N GLY A 219 -21.45 17.79 -35.21
CA GLY A 219 -22.02 19.05 -35.59
C GLY A 219 -22.84 18.81 -36.84
N SER A 220 -24.15 18.91 -36.68
CA SER A 220 -24.99 19.68 -37.59
C SER A 220 -24.15 20.79 -38.27
N VAL A 221 -24.17 20.93 -39.58
CA VAL A 221 -25.18 21.66 -40.33
C VAL A 221 -24.79 21.57 -41.81
N LEU A 222 -25.73 21.23 -42.69
CA LEU A 222 -25.96 22.04 -43.89
C LEU A 222 -27.46 22.05 -44.18
N PRO A 223 -28.08 23.24 -44.29
CA PRO A 223 -29.46 23.39 -44.71
C PRO A 223 -29.50 23.37 -46.24
N THR A 224 -30.47 22.70 -46.83
CA THR A 224 -30.91 23.08 -48.18
C THR A 224 -32.42 23.24 -48.16
N GLN A 225 -32.80 24.50 -48.34
CA GLN A 225 -34.15 24.99 -48.55
C GLN A 225 -34.77 24.37 -49.81
N GLY A 226 -36.11 24.26 -49.84
CA GLY A 226 -36.89 24.17 -51.08
C GLY A 226 -36.61 25.38 -51.98
N HIS A 227 -36.96 25.43 -53.26
CA HIS A 227 -38.12 25.02 -54.06
C HIS A 227 -37.71 25.25 -55.54
N PRO A 228 -38.56 25.13 -56.57
CA PRO A 228 -39.86 24.47 -56.71
C PRO A 228 -39.85 23.25 -57.65
#